data_AF-A0A353R698-F1
#
_entry.id   AF-A0A353R698-F1
#
_cell.length_a   1.000
_cell.length_b   1.000
_cell.length_c   1.000
_cell.angle_alpha   90.00
_cell.angle_beta   90.00
_cell.angle_gamma   90.00
#
_symmetry.space_group_name_H-M   'P 1'
#
loop_
_entity.id
_entity.type
_entity.pdbx_description
1 polymer ?
#
loop_
_entity_poly.entity_id
_entity_poly.type
_entity_poly.pdbx_seq_one_letter_code
_entity_poly.pdbx_strand_id
1 'polypeptide(L)' 'FGYYGLRITNFEMEGSAIAGLSRMLGHEGATVCLIIAQRSNKNMNVDYSDLMFEKAEQAIERLAMEEKAVEMI' A
#
# COMPACT_ATOMS: atom_id res chain seq x y z
N PHE A 1 -18.88 2.89 1.01
CA PHE A 1 -19.02 1.64 0.24
C PHE A 1 -18.27 0.54 0.97
N GLY A 2 -18.83 -0.67 1.08
CA GLY A 2 -18.18 -1.82 1.66
C GLY A 2 -18.72 -3.10 1.04
N TYR A 3 -17.86 -4.10 0.90
CA TYR A 3 -18.16 -5.38 0.24
C TYR A 3 -17.54 -6.51 1.05
N TYR A 4 -18.34 -7.47 1.52
CA TYR A 4 -17.90 -8.55 2.43
C TYR A 4 -17.06 -8.07 3.62
N GLY A 5 -17.45 -6.95 4.24
CA GLY A 5 -16.71 -6.37 5.36
C GLY A 5 -15.44 -5.59 4.96
N LEU A 6 -15.02 -5.66 3.70
CA LEU A 6 -13.89 -4.90 3.17
C LEU A 6 -14.31 -3.48 2.78
N ARG A 7 -13.35 -2.55 2.86
CA ARG A 7 -13.52 -1.14 2.47
C ARG A 7 -12.41 -0.74 1.52
N ILE A 8 -12.76 0.12 0.57
CA ILE A 8 -11.76 0.79 -0.28
C ILE A 8 -11.03 1.81 0.57
N THR A 9 -9.70 1.71 0.63
CA THR A 9 -8.83 2.59 1.43
C THR A 9 -8.12 3.63 0.58
N ASN A 10 -7.87 3.35 -0.70
CA ASN A 10 -7.20 4.23 -1.64
C ASN A 10 -7.73 4.03 -3.08
N PHE A 11 -7.23 4.88 -4.00
CA PHE A 11 -7.47 4.75 -5.43
C PHE A 11 -6.14 4.93 -6.16
N GLU A 12 -5.73 3.92 -6.91
CA GLU A 12 -4.48 3.83 -7.67
C GLU A 12 -4.74 2.97 -8.93
N MET A 13 -3.73 2.66 -9.74
CA MET A 13 -3.94 2.08 -11.08
C MET A 13 -3.19 0.75 -11.32
N GLU A 14 -2.34 0.31 -10.40
CA GLU A 14 -1.35 -0.74 -10.63
C GLU A 14 -1.54 -1.98 -9.74
N GLY A 15 -2.03 -1.80 -8.51
CA GLY A 15 -2.03 -2.81 -7.45
C GLY A 15 -2.85 -4.05 -7.79
N SER A 16 -3.95 -3.89 -8.52
CA SER A 16 -4.76 -5.02 -8.99
C SER A 16 -3.99 -5.93 -9.97
N ALA A 17 -3.20 -5.35 -10.88
CA ALA A 17 -2.40 -6.11 -11.83
C ALA A 17 -1.21 -6.79 -11.13
N ILE A 18 -0.55 -6.09 -10.19
CA ILE A 18 0.53 -6.66 -9.38
C ILE A 18 0.01 -7.87 -8.59
N ALA A 19 -1.09 -7.72 -7.85
CA ALA A 19 -1.67 -8.81 -7.06
C ALA A 19 -2.04 -10.03 -7.92
N GLY A 20 -2.65 -9.79 -9.09
CA GLY A 20 -3.02 -10.85 -10.03
C GLY A 20 -1.81 -11.58 -10.61
N LEU A 21 -0.87 -10.83 -11.18
CA LEU A 21 0.32 -11.40 -11.85
C LEU A 21 1.26 -12.09 -10.85
N SER A 22 1.52 -11.49 -9.69
CA SER A 22 2.35 -12.12 -8.65
C SER A 22 1.77 -13.47 -8.27
N ARG A 23 0.45 -13.54 -8.02
CA ARG A 23 -0.20 -14.81 -7.67
C ARG A 23 -0.14 -15.84 -8.81
N MET A 24 -0.30 -15.41 -10.07
CA MET A 24 -0.19 -16.30 -11.23
C MET A 24 1.22 -16.87 -11.42
N LEU A 25 2.25 -16.11 -11.06
CA LEU A 25 3.66 -16.50 -11.19
C LEU A 25 4.22 -17.22 -9.96
N GLY A 26 3.41 -17.43 -8.91
CA GLY A 26 3.85 -18.07 -7.67
C GLY A 26 4.68 -17.15 -6.76
N HIS A 27 4.54 -15.83 -6.90
CA HIS A 27 5.20 -14.84 -6.08
C HIS A 27 4.25 -14.21 -5.07
N GLU A 28 4.83 -13.75 -3.96
CA GLU A 28 4.17 -12.81 -3.05
C GLU A 28 4.34 -11.41 -3.60
N GLY A 29 3.23 -10.72 -3.85
CA GLY A 29 3.20 -9.35 -4.36
C GLY A 29 2.57 -8.42 -3.34
N ALA A 30 3.14 -7.24 -3.18
CA ALA A 30 2.62 -6.19 -2.31
C ALA A 30 2.53 -4.86 -3.07
N THR A 31 1.64 -3.99 -2.62
CA THR A 31 1.53 -2.60 -3.10
C THR A 31 1.33 -1.70 -1.90
N VAL A 32 2.16 -0.67 -1.78
CA VAL A 32 2.09 0.35 -0.73
C VAL A 32 1.98 1.71 -1.40
N CYS A 33 0.97 2.49 -1.03
CA CYS A 33 0.73 3.81 -1.62
C CYS A 33 0.83 4.91 -0.57
N LEU A 34 1.54 5.99 -0.91
CA LEU A 34 1.45 7.25 -0.17
C LEU A 34 0.16 7.98 -0.59
N ILE A 35 -0.71 8.26 0.36
CA ILE A 35 -1.94 9.02 0.10
C ILE A 35 -1.62 10.51 0.06
N ILE A 36 -1.60 11.07 -1.15
CA ILE A 36 -1.37 12.51 -1.37
C ILE A 36 -2.67 13.30 -1.55
N ALA A 37 -3.78 12.63 -1.85
CA ALA A 37 -5.07 13.27 -2.12
C ALA A 37 -6.23 12.53 -1.43
N GLN A 38 -6.92 13.25 -0.54
CA GLN A 38 -8.14 12.78 0.12
C GLN A 38 -9.36 13.31 -0.64
N ARG A 39 -9.94 12.47 -1.50
CA ARG A 39 -11.04 12.87 -2.39
C ARG A 39 -12.30 13.31 -1.64
N SER A 40 -12.59 12.69 -0.49
CA SER A 40 -13.80 12.99 0.28
C SER A 40 -13.78 14.37 0.93
N ASN A 41 -12.62 14.82 1.42
CA ASN A 41 -12.47 16.12 2.08
C ASN A 41 -11.86 17.19 1.14
N LYS A 42 -11.52 16.81 -0.10
CA LYS A 42 -10.90 17.68 -1.11
C LYS A 42 -9.57 18.29 -0.67
N ASN A 43 -8.84 17.61 0.20
CA ASN A 43 -7.51 18.00 0.63
C ASN A 43 -6.44 17.24 -0.16
N MET A 44 -5.34 17.92 -0.48
CA MET A 44 -4.19 17.36 -1.17
C MET A 44 -2.91 17.93 -0.57
N ASN A 45 -1.92 17.06 -0.36
CA ASN A 45 -0.56 17.47 -0.09
C ASN A 45 0.20 17.42 -1.42
N VAL A 46 0.67 18.57 -1.91
CA VAL A 46 1.49 18.66 -3.13
C VAL A 46 2.99 18.61 -2.82
N ASP A 47 3.38 18.93 -1.60
CA ASP A 47 4.76 18.95 -1.11
C ASP A 47 5.07 17.63 -0.38
N TYR A 48 4.77 16.50 -1.04
CA TYR A 48 4.85 15.16 -0.44
C TYR A 48 6.20 14.44 -0.67
N SER A 49 7.14 15.05 -1.39
CA SER A 49 8.38 14.41 -1.82
C SER A 49 9.21 13.85 -0.67
N ASP A 50 9.41 14.62 0.40
CA ASP A 50 10.18 14.16 1.56
C ASP A 50 9.49 13.01 2.28
N LEU A 51 8.16 13.11 2.41
CA LEU A 51 7.33 12.05 2.99
C LEU A 51 7.38 10.77 2.13
N MET A 52 7.53 10.89 0.81
CA MET A 52 7.69 9.73 -0.07
C MET A 52 8.98 8.97 0.23
N PHE A 53 10.10 9.67 0.42
CA PHE A 53 11.36 9.02 0.79
C PHE A 53 11.27 8.33 2.16
N GLU A 54 10.70 9.01 3.17
CA GLU A 54 10.50 8.45 4.50
C GLU A 54 9.62 7.18 4.45
N LYS A 55 8.54 7.17 3.66
CA LYS A 55 7.67 6.01 3.54
C LYS A 55 8.26 4.90 2.67
N ALA A 56 9.07 5.23 1.67
CA ALA A 56 9.79 4.24 0.88
C ALA A 56 10.79 3.45 1.75
N GLU A 57 11.57 4.15 2.58
CA GLU A 57 12.48 3.53 3.55
C GLU A 57 11.71 2.57 4.48
N GLN A 58 10.65 3.06 5.11
CA GLN A 58 9.79 2.27 5.99
C GLN A 58 9.13 1.06 5.32
N ALA A 59 8.86 1.12 4.01
CA ALA A 59 8.30 0.01 3.25
C ALA A 59 9.38 -1.04 2.94
N ILE A 60 10.57 -0.61 2.53
CA ILE A 60 11.70 -1.50 2.25
C ILE A 60 12.13 -2.23 3.51
N GLU A 61 12.25 -1.53 4.64
CA GLU A 61 12.60 -2.14 5.92
C GLU A 61 11.62 -3.26 6.30
N ARG A 62 10.31 -3.00 6.18
CA ARG A 62 9.28 -4.01 6.49
C ARG A 62 9.31 -5.20 5.54
N LEU A 63 9.65 -4.99 4.27
CA LEU A 63 9.76 -6.06 3.28
C LEU A 63 11.04 -6.88 3.43
N ALA A 64 12.11 -6.28 3.96
CA ALA A 64 13.39 -6.94 4.18
C ALA A 64 13.46 -7.73 5.50
N MET A 65 12.52 -7.51 6.42
CA MET A 65 12.42 -8.25 7.68
C MET A 65 11.91 -9.68 7.44
N GLU A 66 12.68 -10.70 7.83
CA GLU A 66 12.22 -12.09 7.87
C GLU A 66 11.14 -12.29 8.96
N GLU A 67 10.15 -13.17 8.69
CA GLU A 67 9.04 -13.52 9.59
C GLU A 67 9.54 -14.00 10.97
N LYS A 68 9.62 -13.09 11.94
CA LYS A 68 9.60 -13.47 13.37
C LYS A 68 8.66 -12.63 14.24
N ALA A 69 7.84 -11.76 13.66
CA ALA A 69 7.02 -10.87 14.48
C ALA A 69 5.71 -10.46 13.81
N VAL A 70 4.83 -11.43 13.55
CA VAL A 70 3.38 -11.15 13.54
C VAL A 70 2.66 -12.29 14.27
N GLU A 71 2.98 -12.45 15.55
CA GLU A 71 1.99 -13.03 16.47
C GLU A 71 0.81 -12.06 16.55
N MET A 72 -0.36 -12.62 16.32
CA MET A 72 -1.66 -11.97 16.20
C MET A 72 -1.92 -10.86 17.22
N ILE A 73 -2.36 -9.70 16.73
CA ILE A 73 -3.34 -8.86 17.45
C ILE A 73 -4.72 -9.27 16.94
#